data_AF-A0A7G8VNQ6-F1
#
_entry.id   AF-A0A7G8VNQ6-F1
#
_cell.length_a   1.000
_cell.length_b   1.000
_cell.length_c   1.000
_cell.angle_alpha   90.00
_cell.angle_beta   90.00
_cell.angle_gamma   90.00
#
_symmetry.space_group_name_H-M   'P 1'
#
loop_
_entity.id
_entity.type
_entity.pdbx_description
1 polymer ?
#
loop_
_entity_poly.entity_id
_entity_poly.type
_entity_poly.pdbx_seq_one_letter_code
_entity_poly.pdbx_strand_id
1 'polypeptide(L)'
;MLHRKLFAPLVAAAAFAAALAPLAASAAGEYHFAPTEAGVTRYPDHLRQDPSRDKVVAELETAQKQPAWNSVSRGAPWPASRAGQPATREAVEAEAIKAMREGTIPSGER
;
A
#
# COMPACT_ATOMS: atom_id res chain seq x y z
N MET A 1 19.39 -46.78 23.31
CA MET A 1 20.31 -46.08 22.37
C MET A 1 19.61 -45.19 21.33
N LEU A 2 18.28 -45.27 21.17
CA LEU A 2 17.51 -44.45 20.21
C LEU A 2 17.34 -42.98 20.67
N HIS A 3 17.23 -42.74 21.98
CA HIS A 3 17.07 -41.39 22.54
C HIS A 3 18.28 -40.49 22.25
N ARG A 4 19.51 -41.02 22.33
CA ARG A 4 20.73 -40.22 22.08
C ARG A 4 20.89 -39.78 20.62
N LYS A 5 20.32 -40.53 19.67
CA LYS A 5 20.42 -40.24 18.23
C LYS A 5 19.39 -39.19 17.74
N LEU A 6 18.30 -38.99 18.47
CA LEU A 6 17.27 -37.99 18.17
C LEU A 6 17.42 -36.71 19.01
N PHE A 7 18.02 -36.78 20.19
CA PHE A 7 18.27 -35.61 21.03
C PHE A 7 19.34 -34.67 20.45
N ALA A 8 20.45 -35.22 19.92
CA ALA A 8 21.52 -34.42 19.33
C ALA A 8 21.07 -33.52 18.15
N PRO A 9 20.31 -34.01 17.14
CA PRO A 9 19.84 -33.16 16.05
C PRO A 9 18.77 -32.16 16.49
N LEU A 10 17.94 -32.49 17.48
CA LEU A 10 16.93 -31.57 18.03
C LEU A 10 17.58 -30.41 18.79
N VAL A 11 18.62 -30.69 19.57
CA VAL A 11 19.41 -29.67 20.29
C VAL A 11 20.18 -28.78 19.30
N ALA A 12 20.75 -29.37 18.24
CA ALA A 12 21.43 -28.60 17.21
C ALA A 12 20.48 -27.67 16.43
N ALA A 13 19.28 -28.15 16.08
CA ALA A 13 18.26 -27.33 15.43
C ALA A 13 17.76 -26.19 16.34
N ALA A 14 17.55 -26.47 17.63
CA ALA A 14 17.18 -25.46 18.61
C ALA A 14 18.27 -24.40 18.80
N ALA A 15 19.54 -24.80 18.87
CA ALA A 15 20.67 -23.89 18.97
C ALA A 15 20.82 -23.00 17.72
N PHE A 16 20.61 -23.57 16.53
CA PHE A 16 20.64 -22.82 15.28
C PHE A 16 19.49 -21.80 15.18
N ALA A 17 18.27 -22.20 15.56
CA ALA A 17 17.13 -21.30 15.63
C ALA A 17 17.36 -20.15 16.64
N ALA A 18 17.96 -20.46 17.81
CA ALA A 18 18.32 -19.45 18.80
C ALA A 18 19.39 -18.46 18.28
N ALA A 19 20.36 -18.94 17.51
CA ALA A 19 21.41 -18.10 16.92
C ALA A 19 20.87 -17.12 15.85
N LEU A 20 19.73 -17.43 15.22
CA LEU A 20 19.07 -16.58 14.22
C LEU A 20 18.08 -15.58 14.83
N ALA A 21 17.71 -15.73 16.10
CA ALA A 21 16.76 -14.83 16.77
C ALA A 21 17.17 -13.33 16.74
N PRO A 22 18.46 -12.95 16.91
CA PRO A 22 18.89 -11.56 16.80
C PRO A 22 18.68 -10.95 15.41
N LEU A 23 18.74 -11.78 14.35
CA LEU A 23 18.55 -11.31 12.97
C LEU A 23 17.09 -10.96 12.69
N ALA A 24 16.15 -11.74 13.24
CA ALA A 24 14.72 -11.43 13.18
C ALA A 24 14.35 -10.20 14.04
N ALA A 25 14.97 -10.03 15.21
CA ALA A 25 14.77 -8.88 16.08
C ALA A 25 15.27 -7.56 15.45
N SER A 26 16.40 -7.62 14.72
CA SER A 26 16.98 -6.44 14.04
C SER A 26 16.09 -5.88 12.93
N ALA A 27 15.22 -6.71 12.32
CA ALA A 27 14.28 -6.27 11.28
C ALA A 27 13.01 -5.62 11.83
N ALA A 28 12.73 -5.80 13.13
CA ALA A 28 11.51 -5.32 13.79
C ALA A 28 11.70 -4.00 14.56
N GLY A 29 12.93 -3.48 14.65
CA GLY A 29 13.28 -2.31 15.45
C GLY A 29 13.94 -1.19 14.66
N GLU A 30 14.29 -0.10 15.34
CA GLU A 30 15.01 1.01 14.70
C GLU A 30 16.43 0.58 14.34
N TYR A 31 16.88 1.01 13.17
CA TYR A 31 18.26 0.89 12.76
C TYR A 31 19.10 1.99 13.43
N HIS A 32 19.45 1.81 14.71
CA HIS A 32 20.53 2.57 15.36
C HIS A 32 21.14 1.79 16.53
N PHE A 33 22.43 2.05 16.76
CA PHE A 33 23.14 1.51 17.91
C PHE A 33 22.70 2.21 19.20
N ALA A 34 22.60 1.43 20.27
CA ALA A 34 22.32 1.74 21.67
C ALA A 34 21.57 3.06 22.03
N PRO A 35 20.51 3.00 22.88
CA PRO A 35 19.76 4.17 23.37
C PRO A 35 20.55 5.31 24.05
N THR A 36 21.86 5.15 24.24
CA THR A 36 22.75 6.06 24.96
C THR A 36 23.77 6.76 24.04
N GLU A 37 23.59 6.69 22.72
CA GLU A 37 24.50 7.34 21.78
C GLU A 37 24.40 8.88 21.87
N ALA A 38 25.53 9.52 22.19
CA ALA A 38 25.57 10.97 22.35
C ALA A 38 25.36 11.67 21.00
N GLY A 39 24.44 12.64 20.96
CA GLY A 39 24.16 13.44 19.76
C GLY A 39 23.07 12.90 18.84
N VAL A 40 22.43 11.78 19.18
CA VAL A 40 21.31 11.23 18.40
C VAL A 40 19.97 11.76 18.91
N THR A 41 19.15 12.30 18.01
CA THR A 41 17.74 12.60 18.31
C THR A 41 16.88 11.43 17.87
N ARG A 42 16.15 10.83 18.81
CA ARG A 42 15.25 9.70 18.53
C ARG A 42 13.85 10.19 18.19
N TYR A 43 13.28 9.66 17.12
CA TYR A 43 11.92 9.94 16.68
C TYR A 43 11.09 8.65 16.79
N PRO A 44 10.56 8.31 17.98
CA PRO A 44 9.83 7.05 18.18
C PRO A 44 8.57 6.96 17.31
N ASP A 45 8.07 8.08 16.79
CA ASP A 45 6.97 8.07 15.83
C ASP A 45 7.35 7.45 14.48
N HIS A 46 8.63 7.46 14.09
CA HIS A 46 9.09 6.80 12.86
C HIS A 46 9.07 5.27 12.94
N LEU A 47 8.99 4.72 14.16
CA LEU A 47 8.82 3.28 14.38
C LEU A 47 7.38 2.81 14.26
N ARG A 48 6.42 3.74 14.32
CA ARG A 48 5.02 3.38 14.34
C ARG A 48 4.65 2.80 12.97
N GLN A 49 4.34 1.51 12.96
CA GLN A 49 3.73 0.84 11.82
C GLN A 49 2.20 0.96 11.92
N ASP A 50 1.71 2.19 11.90
CA ASP A 50 0.29 2.50 11.83
C ASP A 50 0.04 3.45 10.64
N PRO A 51 -0.55 2.97 9.53
CA PRO A 51 -1.08 1.62 9.32
C PRO A 51 0.01 0.52 9.28
N SER A 52 -0.38 -0.72 9.60
CA SER A 52 0.54 -1.88 9.52
C SER A 52 1.02 -2.12 8.09
N ARG A 53 2.19 -2.74 7.93
CA ARG A 53 2.74 -3.06 6.61
C ARG A 53 1.77 -3.86 5.74
N ASP A 54 1.10 -4.86 6.31
CA ASP A 54 0.15 -5.70 5.58
C ASP A 54 -1.04 -4.88 5.07
N LYS A 55 -1.51 -3.91 5.87
CA LYS A 55 -2.57 -3.00 5.44
C LYS A 55 -2.11 -2.11 4.29
N VAL A 56 -0.91 -1.54 4.37
CA VAL A 56 -0.32 -0.73 3.27
C VAL A 56 -0.20 -1.55 1.98
N VAL A 57 0.25 -2.81 2.07
CA VAL A 57 0.34 -3.71 0.90
C VAL A 57 -1.04 -3.98 0.31
N ALA A 58 -2.04 -4.28 1.13
CA ALA A 58 -3.41 -4.53 0.66
C ALA A 58 -4.04 -3.29 0.00
N GLU A 59 -3.80 -2.11 0.54
CA GLU A 59 -4.24 -0.84 -0.05
C GLU A 59 -3.56 -0.58 -1.40
N LEU A 60 -2.25 -0.85 -1.50
CA LEU A 60 -1.49 -0.73 -2.74
C LEU A 60 -2.02 -1.70 -3.82
N GLU A 61 -2.24 -2.97 -3.49
CA GLU A 61 -2.80 -3.96 -4.42
C GLU A 61 -4.19 -3.55 -4.94
N THR A 62 -4.99 -2.90 -4.08
CA THR A 62 -6.30 -2.36 -4.46
C THR A 62 -6.15 -1.16 -5.40
N ALA A 63 -5.22 -0.25 -5.12
CA ALA A 63 -4.93 0.91 -5.95
C ALA A 63 -4.41 0.52 -7.35
N GLN A 64 -3.57 -0.51 -7.43
CA GLN A 64 -3.01 -1.00 -8.70
C GLN A 64 -4.06 -1.53 -9.69
N LYS A 65 -5.23 -1.95 -9.19
CA LYS A 65 -6.34 -2.43 -10.03
C LYS A 65 -7.18 -1.29 -10.63
N GLN A 66 -6.97 -0.05 -10.19
CA GLN A 66 -7.71 1.10 -10.70
C GLN A 66 -7.25 1.47 -12.12
N PRO A 67 -8.16 1.81 -13.06
CA PRO A 67 -7.78 2.26 -14.41
C PRO A 67 -6.81 3.46 -14.43
N ALA A 68 -6.87 4.30 -13.40
CA ALA A 68 -6.02 5.48 -13.26
C ALA A 68 -4.60 5.17 -12.74
N TRP A 69 -4.29 3.94 -12.35
CA TRP A 69 -3.02 3.59 -11.71
C TRP A 69 -1.79 4.03 -12.53
N ASN A 70 -1.83 3.84 -13.85
CA ASN A 70 -0.72 4.17 -14.73
C ASN A 70 -0.33 5.65 -14.66
N SER A 71 -1.29 6.58 -14.61
CA SER A 71 -0.97 8.00 -14.49
C SER A 71 -0.59 8.37 -13.05
N VAL A 72 -1.34 7.88 -12.07
CA VAL A 72 -1.16 8.26 -10.66
C VAL A 72 0.17 7.77 -10.09
N SER A 73 0.60 6.55 -10.43
CA SER A 73 1.92 6.00 -10.05
C SER A 73 3.11 6.81 -10.59
N ARG A 74 2.87 7.74 -11.54
CA ARG A 74 3.86 8.66 -12.11
C ARG A 74 3.66 10.12 -11.67
N GLY A 75 2.88 10.35 -10.60
CA GLY A 75 2.71 11.67 -9.99
C GLY A 75 1.49 12.45 -10.46
N ALA A 76 0.60 11.87 -11.29
CA ALA A 76 -0.69 12.49 -11.55
C ALA A 76 -1.58 12.46 -10.29
N PRO A 77 -2.48 13.44 -10.08
CA PRO A 77 -3.44 13.38 -8.99
C PRO A 77 -4.42 12.20 -9.17
N TRP A 78 -4.88 11.62 -8.06
CA TRP A 78 -5.98 10.65 -8.11
C TRP A 78 -7.24 11.32 -8.71
N PRO A 79 -7.96 10.65 -9.64
CA PRO A 79 -9.24 11.16 -10.10
C PRO A 79 -10.21 11.33 -8.94
N ALA A 80 -10.99 12.41 -8.97
CA ALA A 80 -12.05 12.63 -8.00
C ALA A 80 -13.00 11.42 -8.02
N SER A 81 -13.36 10.93 -6.83
CA SER A 81 -14.37 9.88 -6.71
C SER A 81 -15.65 10.36 -7.38
N ARG A 82 -16.12 9.61 -8.39
CA ARG A 82 -17.40 9.91 -9.03
C ARG A 82 -18.51 9.67 -8.00
N ALA A 83 -19.03 10.74 -7.42
CA ALA A 83 -20.19 10.67 -6.56
C ALA A 83 -21.43 10.52 -7.44
N GLY A 84 -22.12 9.39 -7.34
CA GLY A 84 -23.39 9.15 -8.03
C GLY A 84 -23.33 8.14 -9.18
N GLN A 85 -24.52 7.75 -9.62
CA GLN A 85 -24.70 6.83 -10.73
C GLN A 85 -24.19 7.49 -12.03
N PRO A 86 -23.35 6.83 -12.84
CA PRO A 86 -23.01 7.35 -14.15
C PRO A 86 -24.29 7.58 -14.96
N ALA A 87 -24.35 8.70 -15.68
CA ALA A 87 -25.44 8.97 -16.60
C ALA A 87 -25.56 7.82 -17.61
N THR A 88 -26.79 7.42 -17.91
CA THR A 88 -27.02 6.47 -19.01
C THR A 88 -26.72 7.16 -20.33
N ARG A 89 -26.48 6.36 -21.38
CA ARG A 89 -26.20 6.91 -22.69
C ARG A 89 -27.35 7.79 -23.19
N GLU A 90 -28.59 7.38 -22.93
CA GLU A 90 -29.81 8.09 -23.32
C GLU A 90 -29.92 9.43 -22.58
N ALA A 91 -29.55 9.48 -21.30
CA ALA A 91 -29.53 10.71 -20.53
C ALA A 91 -28.49 11.71 -21.08
N VAL A 92 -27.31 11.21 -21.46
CA VAL A 92 -26.25 12.03 -22.08
C VAL A 92 -26.70 12.54 -23.46
N GLU A 93 -27.34 11.71 -24.27
CA GLU A 93 -27.86 12.11 -25.59
C GLU A 93 -28.95 13.17 -25.47
N ALA A 94 -29.88 13.01 -24.52
CA ALA A 94 -30.91 14.01 -24.25
C ALA A 94 -30.32 15.35 -23.78
N GLU A 95 -29.31 15.30 -22.90
CA GLU A 95 -28.60 16.50 -22.45
C GLU A 95 -27.85 17.19 -23.60
N ALA A 96 -27.18 16.43 -24.47
CA ALA A 96 -26.51 16.96 -25.64
C ALA A 96 -27.50 17.65 -26.61
N ILE A 97 -28.65 17.02 -26.88
CA ILE A 97 -29.70 17.61 -27.73
C ILE A 97 -30.24 18.91 -27.12
N LYS A 98 -30.47 18.91 -25.81
CA LYS A 98 -30.91 20.12 -25.08
C LYS A 98 -29.87 21.24 -25.22
N ALA A 99 -28.60 20.94 -24.99
CA ALA A 99 -27.49 21.90 -25.09
C ALA A 99 -27.33 22.46 -26.53
N MET A 100 -27.52 21.62 -27.56
CA MET A 100 -27.53 22.07 -28.96
C MET A 100 -28.67 23.05 -29.23
N ARG A 101 -29.88 22.78 -28.71
CA ARG A 101 -31.04 23.71 -28.83
C ARG A 101 -30.83 25.01 -28.07
N GLU A 102 -30.14 24.96 -26.94
CA GLU A 102 -29.79 26.13 -26.13
C GLU A 102 -28.59 26.91 -26.70
N GLY A 103 -27.91 26.38 -27.73
CA GLY A 103 -26.76 27.00 -28.37
C GLY A 103 -25.48 26.99 -27.53
N THR A 104 -25.44 26.19 -26.46
CA THR A 104 -24.26 26.08 -25.58
C THR A 104 -23.18 25.17 -26.16
N ILE A 105 -23.55 24.27 -27.08
CA ILE A 105 -22.62 23.46 -27.87
C ILE A 105 -23.00 23.48 -29.36
N PRO A 106 -22.02 23.42 -30.29
CA PRO A 106 -22.30 23.42 -31.72
C PRO A 106 -23.07 22.16 -32.15
N SER A 107 -24.10 22.33 -32.98
CA SER A 107 -24.95 21.22 -33.45
C SER A 107 -24.32 20.31 -34.50
N GLY A 108 -23.02 20.46 -34.80
CA GLY A 108 -22.32 19.65 -35.80
C GLY A 108 -22.68 19.95 -37.27
N GLU A 109 -23.70 20.76 -37.55
CA GLU A 109 -23.93 21.30 -38.89
C GLU A 109 -22.99 22.48 -39.13
N ARG A 110 -21.95 22.23 -39.94
CA ARG A 110 -21.26 23.24 -40.76
C ARG A 110 -21.56 22.95 -42.21
#